data_AF-A0A2J6SLB6-F1
#
_entry.id   AF-A0A2J6SLB6-F1
#
_cell.length_a   1.000
_cell.length_b   1.000
_cell.length_c   1.000
_cell.angle_alpha   90.00
_cell.angle_beta   90.00
_cell.angle_gamma   90.00
#
_symmetry.space_group_name_H-M   'P 1'
#
loop_
_entity.id
_entity.type
_entity.pdbx_description
1 polymer ?
#
loop_
_entity_poly.entity_id
_entity_poly.type
_entity_poly.pdbx_seq_one_letter_code
_entity_poly.pdbx_strand_id
1 'polypeptide(L)' 'MEQFFRNHPLSRYRFWQDNASSHRSYETKLNLLLRHIPTIQAPRYSPDLNLIEHIWNWIKNWIEEHYWKARYQPDKIHLD' A
#
# COMPACT_ATOMS: atom_id res chain seq x y z
N MET A 1 -0.27 -7.54 -13.08
CA MET A 1 -1.35 -8.29 -12.39
C MET A 1 -1.69 -9.58 -13.13
N GLU A 2 -2.18 -9.54 -14.38
CA GLU A 2 -2.49 -10.79 -15.11
C GLU A 2 -1.33 -11.78 -15.19
N GLN A 3 -0.13 -11.32 -15.53
CA GLN A 3 1.04 -12.20 -15.62
C GLN A 3 1.42 -12.84 -14.27
N PHE A 4 1.20 -12.12 -13.16
CA PHE A 4 1.44 -12.63 -11.82
C PHE A 4 0.47 -13.78 -11.49
N PHE A 5 -0.82 -13.61 -11.78
CA PHE A 5 -1.83 -14.67 -11.55
C PHE A 5 -1.66 -15.86 -12.51
N ARG A 6 -1.27 -15.62 -13.77
CA ARG A 6 -0.91 -16.69 -14.72
C ARG A 6 0.24 -17.55 -14.19
N ASN A 7 1.24 -16.93 -13.55
CA ASN A 7 2.40 -17.63 -12.99
C ASN A 7 2.13 -18.27 -11.62
N HIS A 8 0.99 -17.97 -10.97
CA HIS A 8 0.61 -18.53 -9.67
C HIS A 8 -0.82 -19.10 -9.70
N PRO A 9 -1.13 -20.07 -10.57
CA PRO A 9 -2.50 -20.51 -10.83
C PRO A 9 -3.17 -21.22 -9.64
N LEU A 10 -2.38 -21.74 -8.69
CA LEU A 10 -2.88 -22.38 -7.46
C LEU A 10 -2.99 -21.41 -6.28
N SER A 11 -2.61 -20.14 -6.45
CA SER A 11 -2.62 -19.20 -5.36
C SER A 11 -4.04 -18.70 -5.05
N ARG A 12 -4.49 -18.93 -3.82
CA ARG A 12 -5.76 -18.41 -3.30
C ARG A 12 -5.60 -16.97 -2.80
N TYR A 13 -4.88 -16.13 -3.55
CA TYR A 13 -4.68 -14.74 -3.16
C TYR A 13 -6.02 -14.00 -3.17
N ARG A 14 -6.24 -13.19 -2.15
CA ARG A 14 -7.39 -12.29 -2.07
C ARG A 14 -6.89 -10.88 -1.81
N PHE A 15 -7.46 -9.93 -2.54
CA PHE A 15 -7.13 -8.53 -2.43
C PHE A 15 -7.75 -7.94 -1.16
N TRP A 16 -6.91 -7.34 -0.32
CA TRP A 16 -7.33 -6.60 0.87
C TRP A 16 -7.18 -5.11 0.61
N GLN A 17 -8.23 -4.34 0.86
CA GLN A 17 -8.23 -2.88 0.80
C GLN A 17 -9.20 -2.33 1.86
N ASP A 18 -9.01 -1.09 2.27
CA ASP A 18 -9.91 -0.44 3.21
C ASP A 18 -11.22 -0.01 2.53
N ASN A 19 -12.09 0.64 3.30
CA ASN A 19 -13.40 1.10 2.85
C ASN A 19 -13.39 2.54 2.34
N ALA A 20 -12.27 3.11 1.85
CA ALA A 20 -12.26 4.45 1.28
C ALA A 20 -13.33 4.63 0.18
N SER A 21 -13.84 5.85 -0.02
CA SER A 21 -14.94 6.12 -0.96
C SER A 21 -14.60 5.69 -2.40
N SER A 22 -13.35 5.93 -2.83
CA SER A 22 -12.81 5.47 -4.10
C SER A 22 -12.89 3.95 -4.24
N HIS A 23 -12.47 3.20 -3.21
CA HIS A 23 -12.47 1.73 -3.20
C HIS A 23 -13.88 1.13 -3.22
N ARG A 24 -14.88 1.86 -2.70
CA ARG A 24 -16.28 1.42 -2.68
C ARG A 24 -17.08 1.88 -3.91
N SER A 25 -16.49 2.66 -4.80
CA SER A 25 -17.16 3.18 -5.99
C SER A 25 -17.66 2.05 -6.89
N TYR A 26 -18.70 2.34 -7.70
CA TYR A 26 -19.22 1.39 -8.68
C TYR A 26 -18.11 0.96 -9.66
N GLU A 27 -17.37 1.93 -10.20
CA GLU A 27 -16.32 1.67 -11.17
C GLU A 27 -15.20 0.78 -10.62
N THR A 28 -14.75 1.02 -9.39
CA THR A 28 -13.73 0.17 -8.78
C THR A 28 -14.23 -1.25 -8.56
N LYS A 29 -15.47 -1.42 -8.07
CA LYS A 29 -16.07 -2.75 -7.88
C LYS A 29 -16.24 -3.50 -9.20
N LEU A 30 -16.73 -2.82 -10.24
CA LEU A 30 -16.88 -3.38 -11.58
C LEU A 30 -15.52 -3.79 -12.16
N ASN A 31 -14.49 -2.97 -11.98
CA ASN A 31 -13.14 -3.28 -12.46
C ASN A 31 -12.56 -4.53 -11.80
N LEU A 32 -12.72 -4.67 -10.48
CA LEU A 32 -12.27 -5.85 -9.72
C LEU A 32 -13.01 -7.11 -10.16
N LEU A 33 -14.32 -7.00 -10.39
CA LEU A 33 -15.16 -8.08 -10.90
C LEU A 33 -14.72 -8.54 -12.29
N LEU A 34 -14.57 -7.61 -13.25
CA LEU A 34 -14.17 -7.90 -14.63
C LEU A 34 -12.78 -8.54 -14.73
N ARG A 35 -11.89 -8.26 -13.76
CA ARG A 35 -10.55 -8.84 -13.67
C ARG A 35 -10.50 -10.14 -12.86
N HIS A 36 -11.63 -10.62 -12.35
CA HIS A 36 -11.72 -11.78 -11.46
C HIS A 36 -10.80 -11.69 -10.23
N ILE A 37 -10.68 -10.49 -9.63
CA ILE A 37 -9.86 -10.29 -8.43
C ILE A 37 -10.74 -10.50 -7.20
N PRO A 38 -10.57 -11.59 -6.44
CA PRO A 38 -11.36 -11.81 -5.22
C PRO A 38 -10.94 -10.83 -4.13
N THR A 39 -11.90 -10.25 -3.42
CA THR A 39 -11.65 -9.26 -2.37
C THR A 39 -12.00 -9.80 -0.98
N ILE A 40 -11.33 -9.29 0.05
CA ILE A 40 -11.73 -9.48 1.46
C ILE A 40 -12.49 -8.23 1.93
N GLN A 41 -13.59 -8.43 2.65
CA GLN A 41 -14.34 -7.32 3.23
C GLN A 41 -13.65 -6.81 4.50
N ALA A 42 -13.18 -5.56 4.46
CA ALA A 42 -12.57 -4.92 5.61
C ALA A 42 -13.66 -4.44 6.60
N PRO A 43 -13.48 -4.65 7.91
CA PRO A 43 -14.32 -4.00 8.92
C PRO A 43 -14.09 -2.48 8.94
N ARG A 44 -15.09 -1.73 9.42
CA ARG A 44 -15.03 -0.27 9.47
C ARG A 44 -14.12 0.18 10.63
N TYR A 45 -13.28 1.19 10.36
CA TYR A 45 -12.36 1.80 11.34
C TYR A 45 -11.37 0.81 11.98
N SER A 46 -10.88 -0.15 11.19
CA SER A 46 -9.95 -1.18 11.66
C SER A 46 -8.60 -1.12 10.92
N PRO A 47 -7.82 -0.02 11.08
CA PRO A 47 -6.50 0.09 10.47
C PRO A 47 -5.52 -0.96 11.02
N ASP A 48 -5.71 -1.41 12.26
CA ASP A 48 -4.95 -2.46 12.93
C ASP A 48 -5.01 -3.82 12.20
N LEU A 49 -6.08 -4.08 11.45
CA LEU A 49 -6.24 -5.30 10.65
C LEU A 49 -5.62 -5.18 9.24
N ASN A 50 -5.19 -3.98 8.84
CA ASN A 50 -4.60 -3.75 7.53
C ASN A 50 -3.07 -3.79 7.61
N LEU A 51 -2.46 -4.86 7.08
CA LEU A 51 -1.02 -5.08 7.14
C LEU A 51 -0.18 -3.93 6.57
N ILE A 52 -0.72 -3.14 5.62
CA ILE A 52 0.01 -2.01 5.06
C ILE A 52 0.30 -0.91 6.09
N GLU A 53 -0.52 -0.78 7.14
CA GLU A 53 -0.31 0.23 8.19
C GLU A 53 0.97 -0.05 8.97
N HIS A 54 1.33 -1.33 9.18
CA HIS A 54 2.61 -1.70 9.77
C HIS A 54 3.79 -1.33 8.86
N ILE A 55 3.64 -1.52 7.55
CA ILE A 55 4.66 -1.13 6.57
C ILE A 55 4.82 0.40 6.57
N TRP A 56 3.73 1.16 6.60
CA TRP A 56 3.79 2.61 6.69
C TRP A 56 4.46 3.10 7.97
N ASN A 57 4.17 2.47 9.11
CA ASN A 57 4.85 2.77 10.37
C ASN A 57 6.35 2.52 10.28
N TRP A 58 6.76 1.38 9.71
CA TRP A 58 8.17 1.10 9.49
C TRP A 58 8.84 2.12 8.57
N ILE A 59 8.20 2.49 7.45
CA ILE A 59 8.72 3.51 6.51
C ILE A 59 8.87 4.86 7.22
N LYS A 60 7.88 5.29 8.00
CA LYS A 60 7.94 6.56 8.74
C LYS A 60 9.11 6.57 9.73
N ASN A 61 9.26 5.51 10.52
CA ASN A 61 10.37 5.38 11.47
C ASN A 61 11.72 5.43 10.76
N TRP A 62 11.86 4.69 9.65
CA TRP A 62 13.08 4.70 8.86
C TRP A 62 13.41 6.10 8.33
N ILE A 63 12.41 6.80 7.78
CA ILE A 63 12.59 8.18 7.29
C ILE A 63 13.02 9.09 8.43
N GLU A 64 12.36 9.01 9.59
CA GLU A 64 12.67 9.84 10.76
C GLU A 64 14.11 9.62 11.25
N GLU A 65 14.54 8.37 11.37
CA GLU A 65 15.92 8.01 11.76
C GLU A 65 16.98 8.49 10.76
N HIS A 66 16.62 8.58 9.47
CA HIS A 66 17.55 8.89 8.39
C HIS A 66 17.40 10.31 7.84
N TYR A 67 16.46 11.09 8.38
CA TYR A 67 16.10 12.40 7.83
C TYR A 67 17.29 13.37 7.80
N TRP A 68 18.14 13.34 8.83
CA TRP A 68 19.36 14.16 8.89
C TRP A 68 20.49 13.66 8.00
N LYS A 69 20.63 12.34 7.79
CA LYS A 69 21.61 11.79 6.84
C LYS A 69 21.27 12.16 5.40
N ALA A 70 19.99 12.29 5.07
CA ALA A 70 19.51 12.62 3.73
C ALA A 70 19.51 14.13 3.42
N ARG A 71 19.39 15.00 4.44
CA ARG A 71 19.21 16.46 4.26
C ARG A 71 20.35 17.32 4.80
N TYR A 72 21.15 16.83 5.74
CA TYR A 72 22.24 17.59 6.35
C TYR A 72 23.59 17.20 5.71
N GLN A 73 23.87 17.80 4.56
CA GLN A 73 25.20 17.83 3.93
C GLN A 73 25.76 19.25 4.11
N PRO A 74 26.33 19.58 5.29
CA PRO A 74 26.91 20.91 5.54
C PRO A 74 28.01 21.26 4.53
N ASP A 75 28.66 20.24 3.96
CA ASP A 75 29.65 20.27 2.89
C ASP A 75 29.10 20.72 1.52
N LYS A 76 27.78 20.73 1.31
CA LYS A 76 27.15 21.28 0.09
C LYS A 76 26.59 22.69 0.25
N ILE A 77 26.70 23.26 1.44
CA ILE A 77 26.36 24.67 1.67
C ILE A 77 27.64 25.47 1.38
N HIS A 78 27.82 25.86 0.12
CA HIS A 78 28.80 26.88 -0.21
C HIS A 78 28.28 28.23 0.30
N LEU A 79 28.80 28.67 1.44
CA LEU A 79 28.78 30.07 1.83
C LEU A 79 30.08 30.66 1.30
N ASP A 80 30.12 31.04 0.02
CA ASP A 80 31.09 31.95 -0.63
C ASP A 80 30.76 32.06 -2.12
#